data_AF-A0A7L0IEE2-F1
#
_entry.id   AF-A0A7L0IEE2-F1
#
_cell.length_a   1.000
_cell.length_b   1.000
_cell.length_c   1.000
_cell.angle_alpha   90.00
_cell.angle_beta   90.00
_cell.angle_gamma   90.00
#
_symmetry.space_group_name_H-M   'P 1'
#
loop_
_entity.id
_entity.type
_entity.pdbx_description
1 polymer ?
#
loop_
_entity_poly.entity_id
_entity_poly.type
_entity_poly.pdbx_seq_one_letter_code
_entity_poly.pdbx_strand_id
1 'polypeptide(L)'
;KKSEVPGVMAKADIKPKSMHRAKIWSDDVENLYRFQQAGYRDEVEYKQVKQVNVVECWPETGFIKKLQRRDNTFYYYNKQRECEDKDVHKVKVYVY
;
A
#
# COMPACT_ATOMS: atom_id res chain seq x y z
N LYS A 1 -41.49 -13.27 0.74
CA LYS A 1 -40.88 -11.97 0.33
C LYS A 1 -39.37 -12.11 0.53
N LYS A 2 -38.62 -12.48 -0.52
CA LYS A 2 -37.16 -12.64 -0.45
C LYS A 2 -36.57 -11.23 -0.38
N SER A 3 -35.87 -10.93 0.71
CA SER A 3 -35.07 -9.72 0.87
C SER A 3 -33.77 -9.92 0.12
N GLU A 4 -33.68 -9.28 -1.04
CA GLU A 4 -32.46 -9.15 -1.82
C GLU A 4 -31.60 -8.08 -1.14
N VAL A 5 -30.46 -8.49 -0.58
CA VAL A 5 -29.45 -7.57 -0.04
C VAL A 5 -28.70 -7.01 -1.24
N PRO A 6 -28.66 -5.68 -1.44
CA PRO A 6 -28.08 -5.12 -2.65
C PRO A 6 -26.58 -5.39 -2.68
N GLY A 7 -26.15 -5.95 -3.82
CA GLY A 7 -24.78 -6.36 -4.08
C GLY A 7 -23.77 -5.26 -3.81
N VAL A 8 -22.68 -5.68 -3.18
CA VAL A 8 -21.44 -4.95 -2.96
C VAL A 8 -21.08 -4.19 -4.25
N MET A 9 -21.13 -2.85 -4.20
CA MET A 9 -20.57 -2.01 -5.26
C MET A 9 -19.12 -2.43 -5.47
N ALA A 10 -18.82 -3.08 -6.59
CA ALA A 10 -17.45 -3.35 -7.00
C ALA A 10 -16.75 -1.99 -7.12
N LYS A 11 -15.91 -1.64 -6.14
CA LYS A 11 -15.02 -0.49 -6.26
C LYS A 11 -14.22 -0.72 -7.54
N ALA A 12 -14.31 0.23 -8.48
CA ALA A 12 -13.66 0.14 -9.78
C ALA A 12 -12.18 -0.25 -9.59
N ASP A 13 -11.71 -1.22 -10.37
CA ASP A 13 -10.29 -1.57 -10.41
C ASP A 13 -9.48 -0.38 -10.92
N ILE A 14 -8.99 0.45 -10.00
CA ILE A 14 -8.14 1.58 -10.35
C ILE A 14 -6.80 1.00 -10.81
N LYS A 15 -6.54 1.08 -12.11
CA LYS A 15 -5.31 0.62 -12.73
C LYS A 15 -4.41 1.81 -13.07
N PRO A 16 -3.10 1.73 -12.77
CA PRO A 16 -2.17 2.79 -13.11
C PRO A 16 -1.95 2.86 -14.62
N LYS A 17 -1.75 4.07 -15.13
CA LYS A 17 -1.40 4.37 -16.53
C LYS A 17 0.05 4.03 -16.84
N SER A 18 0.96 4.26 -15.91
CA SER A 18 2.39 4.00 -16.10
C SER A 18 3.11 3.68 -14.79
N MET A 19 4.35 3.21 -14.91
CA MET A 19 5.21 2.89 -13.77
C MET A 19 6.64 3.33 -14.07
N HIS A 20 7.28 3.96 -13.09
CA HIS A 20 8.71 4.25 -13.12
C HIS A 20 9.36 3.82 -11.80
N ARG A 21 10.68 3.81 -11.74
CA ARG A 21 11.42 3.45 -10.52
C ARG A 21 11.82 4.70 -9.76
N ALA A 22 11.75 4.64 -8.44
CA ALA A 22 12.23 5.73 -7.61
C ALA A 22 13.73 5.93 -7.81
N LYS A 23 14.17 7.19 -7.84
CA LYS A 23 15.59 7.56 -8.00
C LYS A 23 16.22 8.05 -6.70
N ILE A 24 15.42 8.69 -5.86
CA ILE A 24 15.81 9.24 -4.58
C ILE A 24 14.84 8.72 -3.53
N TRP A 25 15.33 8.59 -2.30
CA TRP A 25 14.48 8.27 -1.17
C TRP A 25 13.61 9.48 -0.79
N SER A 26 12.37 9.21 -0.39
CA SER A 26 11.44 10.15 0.22
C SER A 26 10.46 9.38 1.11
N ASP A 27 9.69 10.10 1.93
CA ASP A 27 8.67 9.51 2.79
C ASP A 27 7.60 8.73 1.99
N ASP A 28 7.25 9.21 0.79
CA ASP A 28 6.35 8.51 -0.11
C ASP A 28 6.98 7.21 -0.64
N VAL A 29 8.27 7.24 -0.99
CA VAL A 29 9.01 6.05 -1.45
C VAL A 29 9.15 5.02 -0.33
N GLU A 30 9.34 5.46 0.91
CA GLU A 30 9.35 4.59 2.09
C GLU A 30 8.02 3.85 2.24
N ASN A 31 6.89 4.56 2.13
CA ASN A 31 5.57 3.93 2.23
C ASN A 31 5.26 3.03 1.03
N LEU A 32 5.65 3.41 -0.19
CA LEU A 32 5.56 2.55 -1.38
C LEU A 32 6.39 1.27 -1.23
N TYR A 33 7.59 1.38 -0.68
CA TYR A 33 8.44 0.24 -0.36
C TYR A 33 7.72 -0.73 0.58
N ARG A 34 7.12 -0.24 1.67
CA ARG A 34 6.37 -1.06 2.64
C ARG A 34 5.18 -1.76 1.98
N PHE A 35 4.36 -1.05 1.20
CA PHE A 35 3.26 -1.68 0.45
C PHE A 35 3.75 -2.80 -0.46
N GLN A 36 4.85 -2.57 -1.19
CA GLN A 36 5.41 -3.54 -2.14
C GLN A 36 6.00 -4.76 -1.46
N GLN A 37 6.63 -4.61 -0.30
CA GLN A 37 7.04 -5.73 0.53
C GLN A 37 5.85 -6.59 0.98
N ALA A 38 4.71 -5.96 1.30
CA ALA A 38 3.50 -6.67 1.68
C ALA A 38 2.71 -7.27 0.50
N GLY A 39 3.15 -7.05 -0.75
CA GLY A 39 2.54 -7.59 -1.96
C GLY A 39 1.47 -6.69 -2.60
N TYR A 40 1.50 -5.40 -2.31
CA TYR A 40 0.61 -4.37 -2.90
C TYR A 40 1.42 -3.34 -3.66
N ARG A 41 0.86 -2.77 -4.72
CA ARG A 41 1.50 -1.71 -5.49
C ARG A 41 1.65 -0.43 -4.67
N ASP A 42 0.58 -0.06 -3.97
CA ASP A 42 0.41 1.19 -3.23
C ASP A 42 -0.79 1.10 -2.27
N GLU A 43 -1.10 2.23 -1.63
CA GLU A 43 -2.24 2.36 -0.71
C GLU A 43 -3.60 2.12 -1.39
N VAL A 44 -3.74 2.50 -2.66
CA VAL A 44 -5.00 2.34 -3.42
C VAL A 44 -5.33 0.86 -3.54
N GLU A 45 -4.36 0.05 -3.99
CA GLU A 45 -4.56 -1.39 -4.09
C GLU A 45 -4.78 -2.03 -2.71
N TYR A 46 -4.02 -1.62 -1.69
CA TYR A 46 -4.20 -2.17 -0.34
C TYR A 46 -5.62 -1.95 0.18
N LYS A 47 -6.12 -0.71 0.10
CA LYS A 47 -7.48 -0.34 0.53
C LYS A 47 -8.55 -1.09 -0.26
N GLN A 48 -8.32 -1.32 -1.56
CA GLN A 48 -9.24 -2.08 -2.39
C GLN A 48 -9.28 -3.55 -1.99
N VAL A 49 -8.11 -4.20 -1.86
CA VAL A 49 -7.99 -5.64 -1.56
C VAL A 49 -8.46 -5.96 -0.14
N LYS A 50 -8.10 -5.14 0.84
CA LYS A 50 -8.47 -5.35 2.25
C LYS A 50 -9.78 -4.70 2.65
N GLN A 51 -10.42 -3.98 1.73
CA GLN A 51 -11.68 -3.27 1.96
C GLN A 51 -11.64 -2.33 3.18
N VAL A 52 -10.48 -1.69 3.41
CA VAL A 52 -10.25 -0.73 4.48
C VAL A 52 -10.20 0.69 3.93
N ASN A 53 -10.57 1.67 4.75
CA ASN A 53 -10.50 3.10 4.37
C ASN A 53 -9.24 3.80 4.90
N VAL A 54 -8.64 3.26 5.97
CA VAL A 54 -7.50 3.85 6.68
C VAL A 54 -6.41 2.79 6.84
N VAL A 55 -5.15 3.21 6.71
CA VAL A 55 -3.96 2.40 6.98
C VAL A 55 -3.39 2.82 8.32
N GLU A 56 -2.93 1.85 9.11
CA GLU A 56 -2.30 2.13 10.42
C GLU A 56 -0.90 2.71 10.19
N CYS A 57 -0.68 3.96 10.60
CA CYS A 57 0.61 4.66 10.49
C CYS A 57 1.13 5.08 11.86
N TRP A 58 2.44 5.29 11.96
CA TRP A 58 3.07 5.93 13.11
C TRP A 58 2.69 7.42 13.15
N PRO A 59 2.19 7.95 14.28
CA PRO A 59 1.72 9.33 14.34
C PRO A 59 2.85 10.35 14.18
N GLU A 60 4.09 10.01 14.52
CA GLU A 60 5.22 10.93 14.47
C GLU A 60 5.81 11.10 13.06
N THR A 61 5.84 10.02 12.27
CA THR A 61 6.47 10.02 10.93
C THR A 61 5.49 9.88 9.78
N GLY A 62 4.26 9.43 10.06
CA GLY A 62 3.30 9.07 9.02
C GLY A 62 3.65 7.78 8.27
N PHE A 63 4.71 7.07 8.67
CA PHE A 63 5.09 5.81 8.03
C PHE A 63 4.14 4.68 8.41
N ILE A 64 3.88 3.79 7.46
CA ILE A 64 3.01 2.64 7.67
C ILE A 64 3.54 1.77 8.79
N LYS A 65 2.73 1.53 9.82
CA LYS A 65 3.10 0.74 10.99
C LYS A 65 2.86 -0.74 10.79
N LYS A 66 1.75 -1.10 10.12
CA LYS A 66 1.34 -2.49 9.93
C LYS A 66 0.55 -2.67 8.64
N LEU A 67 0.85 -3.73 7.89
CA LEU A 67 0.04 -4.17 6.75
C LEU A 67 -0.30 -5.65 6.89
N GLN A 68 -1.54 -6.01 6.55
CA GLN A 68 -1.90 -7.40 6.34
C GLN A 68 -1.52 -7.82 4.93
N ARG A 69 -0.76 -8.90 4.77
CA ARG A 69 -0.33 -9.46 3.49
C ARG A 69 -1.48 -10.22 2.80
N ARG A 70 -1.24 -10.65 1.56
CA ARG A 70 -2.20 -11.43 0.77
C ARG A 70 -2.48 -12.82 1.37
N ASP A 71 -1.50 -13.40 2.05
CA ASP A 71 -1.62 -14.67 2.79
C ASP A 71 -2.27 -14.50 4.19
N ASN A 72 -2.81 -13.31 4.49
CA ASN A 72 -3.42 -12.91 5.75
C ASN A 72 -2.47 -12.84 6.98
N THR A 73 -1.16 -13.03 6.78
CA THR A 73 -0.14 -12.71 7.80
C THR A 73 0.06 -11.19 7.90
N PHE A 74 0.74 -10.73 8.95
CA PHE A 74 0.99 -9.31 9.18
C PHE A 74 2.48 -8.98 9.06
N TYR A 75 2.79 -7.88 8.37
CA TYR A 75 4.07 -7.21 8.47
C TYR A 75 3.94 -6.01 9.40
N TYR A 76 4.96 -5.83 10.24
CA TYR A 76 5.14 -4.70 11.13
C TYR A 76 6.41 -3.98 10.70
N TYR A 77 6.34 -2.66 10.65
CA TYR A 77 7.44 -1.82 10.19
C TYR A 77 7.84 -0.84 11.29
N ASN A 78 9.12 -0.52 11.32
CA ASN A 78 9.69 0.41 12.26
C ASN A 78 9.15 1.83 12.04
N LYS A 79 9.14 2.63 13.10
CA LYS A 79 8.74 4.05 13.03
C LYS A 79 9.72 4.90 12.23
N GLN A 80 10.97 4.44 12.12
CA GLN A 80 12.03 5.05 11.34
C GLN A 80 12.11 4.45 9.92
N ARG A 81 12.92 5.08 9.07
CA ARG A 81 13.23 4.65 7.71
C ARG A 81 13.75 3.21 7.68
N GLU A 82 13.21 2.39 6.77
CA GLU A 82 13.68 1.03 6.49
C GLU A 82 14.14 0.84 5.03
N CYS A 83 13.72 1.71 4.10
CA CYS A 83 14.17 1.65 2.72
C CYS A 83 15.59 2.25 2.59
N GLU A 84 16.60 1.39 2.58
CA GLU A 84 17.98 1.78 2.35
C GLU A 84 18.20 2.33 0.92
N ASP A 85 19.21 3.18 0.71
CA ASP A 85 19.51 3.77 -0.60
C ASP A 85 19.73 2.71 -1.69
N LYS A 86 20.29 1.56 -1.33
CA LYS A 86 20.50 0.41 -2.24
C LYS A 86 19.18 -0.20 -2.72
N ASP A 87 18.06 0.03 -2.03
CA ASP A 87 16.76 -0.55 -2.34
C ASP A 87 15.81 0.46 -2.99
N VAL A 88 16.10 1.75 -2.93
CA VAL A 88 15.29 2.83 -3.54
C VAL A 88 14.98 2.54 -5.01
N HIS A 89 15.99 2.17 -5.80
CA HIS A 89 15.80 1.89 -7.24
C HIS A 89 14.91 0.66 -7.51
N LYS A 90 14.65 -0.18 -6.50
CA LYS A 90 13.76 -1.34 -6.62
C LYS A 90 12.29 -0.94 -6.47
N VAL A 91 12.01 0.16 -5.76
CA VAL A 91 10.66 0.67 -5.50
C VAL A 91 10.04 1.16 -6.80
N LYS A 92 8.83 0.67 -7.08
CA LYS A 92 8.02 1.08 -8.23
C LYS A 92 7.09 2.22 -7.83
N VAL A 93 7.05 3.27 -8.62
CA VAL A 93 6.12 4.39 -8.45
C VAL A 93 5.09 4.30 -9.57
N TYR A 94 3.82 4.13 -9.19
CA TYR A 94 2.71 3.99 -10.12
C TYR A 94 2.01 5.33 -10.31
N VAL A 95 1.70 5.67 -11.56
CA VAL A 95 1.00 6.90 -11.94
C VAL A 95 -0.37 6.53 -12.50
N TYR A 96 -1.41 7.21 -12.04
CA TYR A 96 -2.82 6.92 -12.34
C TYR A 96 -3.47 7.92 -13.30
#